data_AF-E9GFY0-F1
#
_entry.id   AF-E9GFY0-F1
#
_cell.length_a   1.000
_cell.length_b   1.000
_cell.length_c   1.000
_cell.angle_alpha   90.00
_cell.angle_beta   90.00
_cell.angle_gamma   90.00
#
_symmetry.space_group_name_H-M   'P 1'
#
loop_
_entity.id
_entity.type
_entity.pdbx_description
1 polymer ?
#
loop_
_entity_poly.entity_id
_entity_poly.type
_entity_poly.pdbx_seq_one_letter_code
_entity_poly.pdbx_strand_id
1 'polypeptide(L)'
;RPPVDCDFCRDVRQVDIVQHISPQDFESTYAYSGRPVIVKDGQANWTATDVFSYEFFSELYTKEFGGSSSARSRHQRCQFFPYKTEFRSLDQALTMGERRKSERPWYFGWSNCDSQTADVLRRHYSRPDFLPERSESSPTDWIFMGTSGLGAHMHVDHVSLPSWQAQIRGEKLWSLEPPPECFYQCQSMEITVQPGDTIVLDTNIWYHKTSVVSEDVSITIGSEY
;
A
#
# COMPACT_ATOMS: atom_id res chain seq x y z
N ARG A 1 13.17 -8.81 -14.71
CA ARG A 1 12.83 -10.12 -14.10
C ARG A 1 12.80 -11.21 -15.19
N PRO A 2 12.99 -12.50 -14.85
CA PRO A 2 12.75 -13.60 -15.80
C PRO A 2 11.25 -13.72 -16.18
N PRO A 3 10.91 -14.33 -17.32
CA PRO A 3 9.52 -14.62 -17.68
C PRO A 3 8.83 -15.47 -16.62
N VAL A 4 7.55 -15.20 -16.36
CA VAL A 4 6.73 -15.98 -15.42
C VAL A 4 5.90 -17.03 -16.15
N ASP A 5 5.58 -18.13 -15.46
CA ASP A 5 4.53 -19.04 -15.93
C ASP A 5 3.17 -18.34 -15.77
N CYS A 6 2.29 -18.47 -16.76
CA CYS A 6 0.97 -17.83 -16.76
C CYS A 6 -0.09 -18.58 -15.96
N ASP A 7 0.25 -19.73 -15.36
CA ASP A 7 -0.68 -20.54 -14.57
C ASP A 7 -1.36 -19.78 -13.43
N PHE A 8 -0.71 -18.76 -12.84
CA PHE A 8 -1.30 -17.94 -11.77
C PHE A 8 -2.57 -17.19 -12.20
N CYS A 9 -2.80 -16.98 -13.50
CA CYS A 9 -3.88 -16.14 -14.01
C CYS A 9 -4.79 -16.79 -15.06
N ARG A 10 -4.58 -18.06 -15.45
CA ARG A 10 -5.37 -18.72 -16.51
C ARG A 10 -6.88 -18.75 -16.24
N ASP A 11 -7.25 -18.93 -14.98
CA ASP A 11 -8.64 -19.00 -14.51
C ASP A 11 -9.00 -17.85 -13.54
N VAL A 12 -8.16 -16.83 -13.47
CA VAL A 12 -8.44 -15.58 -12.74
C VAL A 12 -9.11 -14.61 -13.69
N ARG A 13 -10.39 -14.33 -13.42
CA ARG A 13 -11.20 -13.42 -14.26
C ARG A 13 -11.52 -12.09 -13.57
N GLN A 14 -11.44 -12.05 -12.25
CA GLN A 14 -11.67 -10.87 -11.44
C GLN A 14 -10.83 -11.00 -10.17
N VAL A 15 -10.66 -9.89 -9.45
CA VAL A 15 -10.09 -9.93 -8.11
C VAL A 15 -11.13 -10.52 -7.17
N ASP A 16 -10.77 -11.60 -6.48
CA ASP A 16 -11.67 -12.25 -5.53
C ASP A 16 -11.90 -11.34 -4.31
N ILE A 17 -13.09 -11.39 -3.73
CA ILE A 17 -13.44 -10.65 -2.52
C ILE A 17 -13.89 -11.66 -1.48
N VAL A 18 -13.17 -11.71 -0.37
CA VAL A 18 -13.43 -12.64 0.73
C VAL A 18 -13.56 -11.88 2.05
N GLN A 19 -14.13 -12.55 3.04
CA GLN A 19 -14.29 -12.03 4.39
C GLN A 19 -14.24 -13.21 5.38
N HIS A 20 -13.74 -12.99 6.59
CA HIS A 20 -13.60 -13.99 7.65
C HIS A 20 -12.80 -15.22 7.19
N ILE A 21 -11.81 -15.01 6.31
CA ILE A 21 -10.97 -16.10 5.79
C ILE A 21 -9.96 -16.53 6.86
N SER A 22 -9.82 -17.84 7.06
CA SER A 22 -8.81 -18.36 7.99
C SER A 22 -7.40 -18.23 7.39
N PRO A 23 -6.35 -18.14 8.22
CA PRO A 23 -4.97 -18.15 7.73
C PRO A 23 -4.65 -19.37 6.86
N GLN A 24 -5.22 -20.54 7.17
CA GLN A 24 -5.01 -21.79 6.42
C GLN A 24 -5.68 -21.75 5.04
N ASP A 25 -6.91 -21.23 4.96
CA ASP A 25 -7.63 -21.10 3.68
C ASP A 25 -6.97 -20.01 2.81
N PHE A 26 -6.52 -18.92 3.43
CA PHE A 26 -5.76 -17.89 2.75
C PHE A 26 -4.42 -18.43 2.21
N GLU A 27 -3.68 -19.18 3.02
CA GLU A 27 -2.40 -19.76 2.62
C GLU A 27 -2.54 -20.74 1.45
N SER A 28 -3.51 -21.64 1.54
CA SER A 28 -3.73 -22.68 0.52
C SER A 28 -4.26 -22.13 -0.81
N THR A 29 -4.92 -20.97 -0.81
CA THR A 29 -5.60 -20.43 -2.00
C THR A 29 -4.87 -19.21 -2.60
N TYR A 30 -4.39 -18.29 -1.77
CA TYR A 30 -3.95 -16.96 -2.22
C TYR A 30 -2.48 -16.67 -1.93
N ALA A 31 -1.96 -17.04 -0.75
CA ALA A 31 -0.70 -16.49 -0.23
C ALA A 31 0.48 -16.56 -1.20
N TYR A 32 0.60 -17.68 -1.94
CA TYR A 32 1.73 -17.95 -2.85
C TYR A 32 1.28 -18.38 -4.25
N SER A 33 0.01 -18.15 -4.59
CA SER A 33 -0.54 -18.54 -5.90
C SER A 33 -0.41 -17.44 -6.96
N GLY A 34 -0.07 -16.21 -6.55
CA GLY A 34 -0.08 -15.02 -7.40
C GLY A 34 -1.50 -14.51 -7.70
N ARG A 35 -2.55 -15.11 -7.12
CA ARG A 35 -3.94 -14.68 -7.32
C ARG A 35 -4.26 -13.45 -6.47
N PRO A 36 -4.74 -12.35 -7.07
CA PRO A 36 -5.11 -11.17 -6.31
C PRO A 36 -6.42 -11.38 -5.54
N VAL A 37 -6.48 -10.85 -4.33
CA VAL A 37 -7.68 -10.96 -3.47
C VAL A 37 -7.85 -9.71 -2.60
N ILE A 38 -9.09 -9.34 -2.31
CA ILE A 38 -9.45 -8.38 -1.28
C ILE A 38 -10.01 -9.13 -0.07
N VAL A 39 -9.48 -8.84 1.11
CA VAL A 39 -10.02 -9.29 2.40
C VAL A 39 -10.72 -8.10 3.06
N LYS A 40 -12.04 -8.19 3.24
CA LYS A 40 -12.90 -7.09 3.72
C LYS A 40 -12.72 -6.74 5.20
N ASP A 41 -12.28 -7.69 6.01
CA ASP A 41 -12.15 -7.58 7.47
C ASP A 41 -10.69 -7.63 7.96
N GLY A 42 -9.73 -7.46 7.06
CA GLY A 42 -8.29 -7.52 7.37
C GLY A 42 -7.78 -6.46 8.36
N GLN A 43 -8.61 -5.47 8.68
CA GLN A 43 -8.29 -4.36 9.58
C GLN A 43 -9.17 -4.31 10.83
N ALA A 44 -9.94 -5.36 11.13
CA ALA A 44 -11.02 -5.31 12.14
C ALA A 44 -10.59 -4.85 13.55
N ASN A 45 -9.32 -5.06 13.93
CA ASN A 45 -8.77 -4.68 15.24
C ASN A 45 -7.83 -3.46 15.19
N TRP A 46 -7.81 -2.72 14.09
CA TRP A 46 -6.92 -1.57 13.93
C TRP A 46 -7.61 -0.28 14.35
N THR A 47 -6.86 0.60 15.00
CA THR A 47 -7.30 1.98 15.29
C THR A 47 -6.80 2.97 14.25
N ALA A 48 -5.99 2.52 13.28
CA ALA A 48 -5.42 3.33 12.23
C ALA A 48 -6.49 4.08 11.41
N THR A 49 -7.67 3.49 11.19
CA THR A 49 -8.78 4.12 10.46
C THR A 49 -9.28 5.41 11.12
N ASP A 50 -9.18 5.49 12.45
CA ASP A 50 -9.63 6.65 13.23
C ASP A 50 -8.50 7.66 13.49
N VAL A 51 -7.25 7.20 13.48
CA VAL A 51 -6.08 8.00 13.90
C VAL A 51 -5.30 8.55 12.71
N PHE A 52 -5.11 7.75 11.66
CA PHE A 52 -4.21 8.12 10.58
C PHE A 52 -4.83 9.24 9.72
N SER A 53 -4.09 10.34 9.65
CA SER A 53 -4.45 11.56 8.94
C SER A 53 -3.18 12.23 8.46
N TYR A 54 -3.31 13.18 7.53
CA TYR A 54 -2.18 14.01 7.12
C TYR A 54 -1.52 14.66 8.34
N GLU A 55 -2.33 15.21 9.25
CA GLU A 55 -1.89 15.90 10.46
C GLU A 55 -1.10 14.96 11.39
N PHE A 56 -1.60 13.74 11.60
CA PHE A 56 -0.90 12.72 12.39
C PHE A 56 0.49 12.41 11.81
N PHE A 57 0.58 12.12 10.51
CA PHE A 57 1.87 11.82 9.88
C PHE A 57 2.79 13.05 9.87
N SER A 58 2.25 14.24 9.60
CA SER A 58 2.99 15.50 9.65
C SER A 58 3.62 15.72 11.02
N GLU A 59 2.86 15.59 12.10
CA GLU A 59 3.36 15.73 13.46
C GLU A 59 4.42 14.68 13.81
N LEU A 60 4.15 13.41 13.48
CA LEU A 60 5.04 12.30 13.78
C LEU A 60 6.42 12.46 13.11
N TYR A 61 6.44 12.72 11.80
CA TYR A 61 7.68 12.76 11.02
C TYR A 61 8.41 14.11 11.10
N THR A 62 7.72 15.22 11.35
CA THR A 62 8.36 16.57 11.31
C THR A 62 8.61 17.17 12.69
N LYS A 63 7.78 16.85 13.69
CA LYS A 63 7.91 17.38 15.05
C LYS A 63 8.50 16.36 16.02
N GLU A 64 7.83 15.22 16.21
CA GLU A 64 8.20 14.23 17.23
C GLU A 64 9.56 13.60 16.89
N PHE A 65 9.68 13.04 15.69
CA PHE A 65 10.92 12.42 15.20
C PHE A 65 11.62 13.23 14.11
N GLY A 66 11.20 14.47 13.84
CA GLY A 66 11.82 15.36 12.84
C GLY A 66 12.62 16.53 13.43
N GLY A 67 12.61 16.71 14.75
CA GLY A 67 13.18 17.91 15.41
C GLY A 67 14.71 17.98 15.45
N SER A 68 15.42 16.85 15.32
CA SER A 68 16.88 16.76 15.35
C SER A 68 17.48 16.46 13.98
N SER A 69 18.70 16.95 13.72
CA SER A 69 19.46 16.66 12.50
C SER A 69 19.71 15.16 12.29
N SER A 70 19.93 14.41 13.37
CA SER A 70 20.12 12.96 13.31
C SER A 70 18.84 12.24 12.90
N ALA A 71 17.69 12.70 13.40
CA ALA A 71 16.40 12.09 13.11
C ALA A 71 15.96 12.39 11.67
N ARG A 72 16.14 13.64 11.21
CA ARG A 72 15.97 14.00 9.78
C ARG A 72 16.87 13.17 8.86
N SER A 73 18.12 12.94 9.25
CA SER A 73 19.02 12.09 8.48
C SER A 73 18.57 10.63 8.40
N ARG A 74 17.87 10.10 9.41
CA ARG A 74 17.30 8.74 9.36
C ARG A 74 16.13 8.70 8.38
N HIS A 75 15.20 9.63 8.46
CA HIS A 75 14.06 9.68 7.52
C HIS A 75 14.49 9.92 6.07
N GLN A 76 15.53 10.74 5.83
CA GLN A 76 16.09 10.96 4.49
C GLN A 76 16.73 9.72 3.87
N ARG A 77 17.06 8.69 4.67
CA ARG A 77 17.55 7.41 4.14
C ARG A 77 16.40 6.50 3.69
N CYS A 78 15.19 6.74 4.18
CA CYS A 78 14.02 6.01 3.71
C CYS A 78 13.63 6.51 2.31
N GLN A 79 13.04 5.61 1.53
CA GLN A 79 12.71 5.88 0.15
C GLN A 79 11.47 6.77 0.08
N PHE A 80 11.53 7.81 -0.77
CA PHE A 80 10.39 8.68 -1.06
C PHE A 80 9.96 8.48 -2.52
N PHE A 81 8.64 8.42 -2.74
CA PHE A 81 8.04 8.14 -4.05
C PHE A 81 7.22 9.35 -4.52
N PRO A 82 7.82 10.25 -5.33
CA PRO A 82 7.15 11.45 -5.85
C PRO A 82 6.32 11.13 -7.10
N TYR A 83 5.06 10.74 -6.93
CA TYR A 83 4.17 10.42 -8.04
C TYR A 83 3.54 11.69 -8.64
N LYS A 84 4.13 12.21 -9.73
CA LYS A 84 3.65 13.43 -10.45
C LYS A 84 3.40 14.61 -9.50
N THR A 85 4.31 14.81 -8.56
CA THR A 85 4.28 15.94 -7.62
C THR A 85 5.59 16.70 -7.65
N GLU A 86 5.54 17.96 -7.23
CA GLU A 86 6.68 18.84 -7.03
C GLU A 86 7.54 18.47 -5.81
N PHE A 87 7.02 17.67 -4.87
CA PHE A 87 7.73 17.32 -3.64
C PHE A 87 8.96 16.48 -3.95
N ARG A 88 10.09 16.81 -3.31
CA ARG A 88 11.36 16.09 -3.47
C ARG A 88 11.72 15.23 -2.26
N SER A 89 10.96 15.33 -1.18
CA SER A 89 11.21 14.61 0.06
C SER A 89 9.94 14.51 0.89
N LEU A 90 9.93 13.57 1.83
CA LEU A 90 8.84 13.39 2.78
C LEU A 90 8.60 14.65 3.63
N ASP A 91 9.68 15.33 4.06
CA ASP A 91 9.59 16.58 4.83
C ASP A 91 8.78 17.65 4.06
N GLN A 92 9.14 17.91 2.80
CA GLN A 92 8.38 18.85 1.95
C GLN A 92 6.92 18.45 1.78
N ALA A 93 6.65 17.15 1.62
CA ALA A 93 5.31 16.63 1.44
C ALA A 93 4.48 16.68 2.73
N LEU A 94 5.11 16.62 3.91
CA LEU A 94 4.45 16.65 5.22
C LEU A 94 4.46 18.03 5.88
N THR A 95 5.10 19.03 5.28
CA THR A 95 5.04 20.44 5.71
C THR A 95 4.28 21.33 4.73
N MET A 96 3.31 20.77 3.99
CA MET A 96 2.44 21.56 3.12
C MET A 96 1.66 22.62 3.91
N GLY A 97 1.61 23.84 3.39
CA GLY A 97 0.69 24.86 3.89
C GLY A 97 -0.77 24.52 3.53
N GLU A 98 -1.74 25.03 4.30
CA GLU A 98 -3.17 24.72 4.16
C GLU A 98 -3.70 24.86 2.73
N ARG A 99 -3.32 25.93 2.02
CA ARG A 99 -3.69 26.14 0.62
C ARG A 99 -3.29 24.94 -0.25
N ARG A 100 -2.06 24.43 -0.09
CA ARG A 100 -1.54 23.34 -0.91
C ARG A 100 -2.22 22.01 -0.60
N LYS A 101 -2.57 21.77 0.68
CA LYS A 101 -3.34 20.59 1.10
C LYS A 101 -4.70 20.56 0.41
N SER A 102 -5.37 21.71 0.30
CA SER A 102 -6.67 21.85 -0.37
C SER A 102 -6.58 21.79 -1.90
N GLU A 103 -5.44 22.17 -2.49
CA GLU A 103 -5.21 22.09 -3.92
C GLU A 103 -5.04 20.65 -4.39
N ARG A 104 -5.86 20.23 -5.35
CA ARG A 104 -5.75 18.92 -6.00
C ARG A 104 -5.09 19.06 -7.38
N PRO A 105 -4.30 18.07 -7.85
CA PRO A 105 -3.93 16.83 -7.19
C PRO A 105 -2.59 16.91 -6.45
N TRP A 106 -2.39 16.04 -5.48
CA TRP A 106 -1.09 15.58 -5.01
C TRP A 106 -1.18 14.11 -4.59
N TYR A 107 -0.11 13.36 -4.83
CA TYR A 107 0.01 11.96 -4.39
C TYR A 107 1.49 11.64 -4.19
N PHE A 108 1.82 11.00 -3.08
CA PHE A 108 3.17 10.56 -2.79
C PHE A 108 3.14 9.31 -1.91
N GLY A 109 4.25 8.59 -1.89
CA GLY A 109 4.48 7.51 -0.93
C GLY A 109 5.84 7.63 -0.27
N TRP A 110 6.05 6.85 0.78
CA TRP A 110 7.35 6.67 1.40
C TRP A 110 7.45 5.32 2.07
N SER A 111 8.68 4.83 2.25
CA SER A 111 8.95 3.72 3.17
C SER A 111 9.21 4.25 4.57
N ASN A 112 8.70 3.55 5.58
CA ASN A 112 9.07 3.77 6.96
C ASN A 112 10.17 2.79 7.35
N CYS A 113 11.39 3.29 7.45
CA CYS A 113 12.59 2.54 7.84
C CYS A 113 13.15 2.98 9.22
N ASP A 114 12.44 3.86 9.93
CA ASP A 114 12.83 4.37 11.25
C ASP A 114 12.05 3.61 12.34
N SER A 115 12.78 2.91 13.21
CA SER A 115 12.16 2.04 14.22
C SER A 115 11.32 2.81 15.24
N GLN A 116 11.71 4.04 15.59
CA GLN A 116 10.97 4.87 16.56
C GLN A 116 9.60 5.27 16.00
N THR A 117 9.59 5.68 14.74
CA THR A 117 8.36 5.97 14.00
C THR A 117 7.52 4.70 13.84
N ALA A 118 8.14 3.56 13.50
CA ALA A 118 7.46 2.28 13.41
C ALA A 118 6.78 1.89 14.73
N ASP A 119 7.44 2.05 15.87
CA ASP A 119 6.89 1.72 17.20
C ASP A 119 5.61 2.52 17.53
N VAL A 120 5.48 3.75 17.03
CA VAL A 120 4.26 4.55 17.18
C VAL A 120 3.18 4.07 16.21
N LEU A 121 3.53 3.87 14.94
CA LEU A 121 2.56 3.43 13.93
C LEU A 121 1.98 2.05 14.28
N ARG A 122 2.82 1.11 14.74
CA ARG A 122 2.44 -0.27 15.11
C ARG A 122 1.55 -0.38 16.35
N ARG A 123 1.27 0.73 17.06
CA ARG A 123 0.20 0.79 18.07
C ARG A 123 -1.18 0.86 17.46
N HIS A 124 -1.28 1.26 16.19
CA HIS A 124 -2.54 1.54 15.51
C HIS A 124 -2.91 0.51 14.45
N TYR A 125 -1.93 -0.25 13.94
CA TYR A 125 -2.15 -1.37 13.04
C TYR A 125 -1.17 -2.49 13.35
N SER A 126 -1.56 -3.71 13.01
CA SER A 126 -0.72 -4.90 13.11
C SER A 126 -0.49 -5.49 11.72
N ARG A 127 0.26 -6.59 11.66
CA ARG A 127 0.14 -7.51 10.53
C ARG A 127 -1.32 -7.99 10.41
N PRO A 128 -1.92 -8.07 9.21
CA PRO A 128 -3.24 -8.66 9.04
C PRO A 128 -3.27 -10.11 9.57
N ASP A 129 -4.36 -10.47 10.25
CA ASP A 129 -4.51 -11.73 10.96
C ASP A 129 -4.70 -12.93 10.04
N PHE A 130 -5.32 -12.73 8.87
CA PHE A 130 -5.53 -13.75 7.84
C PHE A 130 -4.24 -14.19 7.13
N LEU A 131 -3.10 -13.50 7.31
CA LEU A 131 -1.86 -13.88 6.66
C LEU A 131 -1.25 -15.14 7.33
N PRO A 132 -0.53 -16.01 6.58
CA PRO A 132 -0.06 -17.31 7.09
C PRO A 132 0.81 -17.22 8.35
N GLU A 133 0.57 -17.97 9.42
CA GLU A 133 1.24 -17.74 10.73
C GLU A 133 2.78 -17.65 10.70
N ARG A 134 3.41 -18.34 9.75
CA ARG A 134 4.88 -18.41 9.60
C ARG A 134 5.45 -17.46 8.56
N SER A 135 4.62 -16.60 7.98
CA SER A 135 5.03 -15.68 6.93
C SER A 135 5.95 -14.59 7.51
N GLU A 136 6.98 -14.20 6.74
CA GLU A 136 7.97 -13.22 7.17
C GLU A 136 7.41 -11.81 6.98
N SER A 137 7.29 -11.02 8.05
CA SER A 137 6.94 -9.61 7.90
C SER A 137 8.18 -8.77 7.63
N SER A 138 8.14 -7.95 6.58
CA SER A 138 9.18 -6.96 6.37
C SER A 138 9.16 -5.93 7.51
N PRO A 139 10.34 -5.52 8.04
CA PRO A 139 10.41 -4.44 9.02
C PRO A 139 10.08 -3.08 8.40
N THR A 140 9.99 -3.00 7.08
CA THR A 140 9.68 -1.78 6.34
C THR A 140 8.21 -1.79 5.92
N ASP A 141 7.53 -0.70 6.25
CA ASP A 141 6.16 -0.43 5.80
C ASP A 141 6.18 0.61 4.69
N TRP A 142 5.33 0.46 3.68
CA TRP A 142 5.09 1.48 2.66
C TRP A 142 3.78 2.19 2.94
N ILE A 143 3.83 3.51 2.96
CA ILE A 143 2.67 4.36 3.17
C ILE A 143 2.49 5.22 1.92
N PHE A 144 1.25 5.32 1.44
CA PHE A 144 0.90 6.18 0.33
C PHE A 144 -0.26 7.08 0.71
N MET A 145 -0.17 8.34 0.30
CA MET A 145 -1.15 9.37 0.61
C MET A 145 -1.38 10.27 -0.60
N GLY A 146 -2.63 10.63 -0.84
CA GLY A 146 -2.95 11.58 -1.89
C GLY A 146 -4.41 11.95 -1.99
N THR A 147 -4.69 13.02 -2.73
CA THR A 147 -6.04 13.46 -3.09
C THR A 147 -6.57 12.71 -4.30
N SER A 148 -7.88 12.85 -4.57
CA SER A 148 -8.52 12.41 -5.81
C SER A 148 -7.69 12.69 -7.07
N GLY A 149 -7.56 11.69 -7.93
CA GLY A 149 -6.77 11.74 -9.16
C GLY A 149 -5.78 10.59 -9.32
N LEU A 150 -4.72 10.83 -10.09
CA LEU A 150 -3.71 9.82 -10.38
C LEU A 150 -2.89 9.46 -9.13
N GLY A 151 -2.75 8.16 -8.86
CA GLY A 151 -1.81 7.62 -7.89
C GLY A 151 -0.55 7.09 -8.56
N ALA A 152 -0.11 5.90 -8.13
CA ALA A 152 1.04 5.22 -8.72
C ALA A 152 0.76 4.83 -10.19
N HIS A 153 1.74 5.02 -11.06
CA HIS A 153 1.65 4.65 -12.47
C HIS A 153 1.71 3.14 -12.67
N MET A 154 1.45 2.66 -13.88
CA MET A 154 1.57 1.23 -14.17
C MET A 154 3.02 0.76 -13.97
N HIS A 155 3.24 -0.17 -13.04
CA HIS A 155 4.56 -0.71 -12.72
C HIS A 155 4.44 -2.12 -12.13
N VAL A 156 5.60 -2.78 -12.02
CA VAL A 156 5.81 -3.91 -11.11
C VAL A 156 6.79 -3.48 -10.05
N ASP A 157 6.64 -4.04 -8.86
CA ASP A 157 7.59 -3.83 -7.78
C ASP A 157 8.84 -4.69 -7.96
N HIS A 158 9.82 -4.42 -7.11
CA HIS A 158 11.06 -5.18 -7.01
C HIS A 158 11.28 -5.55 -5.54
N VAL A 159 10.35 -6.35 -5.03
CA VAL A 159 10.30 -6.85 -3.66
C VAL A 159 10.62 -8.35 -3.64
N SER A 160 10.85 -8.94 -2.47
CA SER A 160 11.21 -10.37 -2.35
C SER A 160 9.99 -11.27 -2.17
N LEU A 161 8.93 -10.74 -1.57
CA LEU A 161 7.74 -11.49 -1.17
C LEU A 161 6.46 -10.82 -1.72
N PRO A 162 5.33 -11.56 -1.76
CA PRO A 162 4.04 -10.99 -2.08
C PRO A 162 3.68 -9.83 -1.13
N SER A 163 2.87 -8.90 -1.63
CA SER A 163 2.56 -7.66 -0.92
C SER A 163 1.09 -7.57 -0.55
N TRP A 164 0.83 -6.99 0.62
CA TRP A 164 -0.51 -6.57 1.03
C TRP A 164 -0.55 -5.04 1.20
N GLN A 165 -1.71 -4.44 0.92
CA GLN A 165 -1.95 -3.03 1.17
C GLN A 165 -3.35 -2.83 1.75
N ALA A 166 -3.39 -2.31 2.97
CA ALA A 166 -4.60 -1.94 3.68
C ALA A 166 -5.02 -0.52 3.32
N GLN A 167 -6.28 -0.35 2.94
CA GLN A 167 -6.89 0.94 2.67
C GLN A 167 -7.46 1.51 3.97
N ILE A 168 -6.77 2.53 4.50
CA ILE A 168 -7.10 3.13 5.80
C ILE A 168 -8.14 4.24 5.63
N ARG A 169 -7.94 5.12 4.65
CA ARG A 169 -8.86 6.23 4.33
C ARG A 169 -9.01 6.41 2.84
N GLY A 170 -10.15 6.94 2.40
CA GLY A 170 -10.48 7.13 0.99
C GLY A 170 -10.51 5.82 0.20
N GLU A 171 -10.69 5.94 -1.10
CA GLU A 171 -10.86 4.81 -2.00
C GLU A 171 -9.84 4.87 -3.14
N LYS A 172 -9.28 3.71 -3.48
CA LYS A 172 -8.38 3.57 -4.63
C LYS A 172 -8.93 2.58 -5.63
N LEU A 173 -8.99 3.00 -6.89
CA LEU A 173 -9.10 2.10 -8.02
C LEU A 173 -7.72 1.50 -8.31
N TRP A 174 -7.63 0.19 -8.30
CA TRP A 174 -6.50 -0.60 -8.75
C TRP A 174 -6.79 -1.14 -10.15
N SER A 175 -5.89 -0.86 -11.10
CA SER A 175 -5.90 -1.48 -12.42
C SER A 175 -4.74 -2.48 -12.48
N LEU A 176 -5.05 -3.75 -12.73
CA LEU A 176 -4.10 -4.86 -12.80
C LEU A 176 -3.99 -5.35 -14.25
N GLU A 177 -2.76 -5.51 -14.73
CA GLU A 177 -2.46 -6.06 -16.04
C GLU A 177 -1.55 -7.30 -15.90
N PRO A 178 -1.81 -8.38 -16.65
CA PRO A 178 -0.90 -9.50 -16.71
C PRO A 178 0.42 -9.06 -17.36
N PRO A 179 1.53 -9.74 -17.07
CA PRO A 179 2.78 -9.45 -17.74
C PRO A 179 2.70 -9.75 -19.24
N PRO A 180 3.52 -9.09 -20.08
CA PRO A 180 3.42 -9.18 -21.53
C PRO A 180 3.44 -10.61 -22.08
N GLU A 181 4.23 -11.51 -21.48
CA GLU A 181 4.30 -12.93 -21.86
C GLU A 181 2.97 -13.70 -21.65
N CYS A 182 2.09 -13.20 -20.78
CA CYS A 182 0.80 -13.81 -20.44
C CYS A 182 -0.41 -13.08 -21.07
N PHE A 183 -0.17 -12.08 -21.92
CA PHE A 183 -1.21 -11.21 -22.49
C PHE A 183 -2.35 -11.95 -23.19
N TYR A 184 -2.07 -13.08 -23.86
CA TYR A 184 -3.09 -13.86 -24.56
C TYR A 184 -3.77 -14.95 -23.72
N GLN A 185 -3.25 -15.22 -22.52
CA GLN A 185 -3.78 -16.26 -21.62
C GLN A 185 -4.60 -15.66 -20.48
N CYS A 186 -4.21 -14.46 -20.04
CA CYS A 186 -4.76 -13.78 -18.88
C CYS A 186 -5.44 -12.48 -19.30
N GLN A 187 -6.17 -11.86 -18.37
CA GLN A 187 -6.92 -10.65 -18.65
C GLN A 187 -6.60 -9.55 -17.64
N SER A 188 -6.72 -8.31 -18.10
CA SER A 188 -6.66 -7.14 -17.23
C SER A 188 -7.90 -7.08 -16.34
N MET A 189 -7.74 -6.54 -15.14
CA MET A 189 -8.80 -6.43 -14.15
C MET A 189 -8.74 -5.07 -13.47
N GLU A 190 -9.87 -4.58 -13.01
CA GLU A 190 -9.93 -3.39 -12.18
C GLU A 190 -10.76 -3.66 -10.94
N ILE A 191 -10.37 -3.08 -9.81
CA ILE A 191 -11.09 -3.20 -8.56
C ILE A 191 -10.92 -1.96 -7.69
N THR A 192 -12.01 -1.51 -7.05
CA THR A 192 -11.95 -0.43 -6.06
C THR A 192 -11.74 -1.03 -4.68
N VAL A 193 -10.68 -0.62 -4.01
CA VAL A 193 -10.34 -0.97 -2.63
C VAL A 193 -10.86 0.14 -1.72
N GLN A 194 -11.72 -0.25 -0.77
CA GLN A 194 -12.45 0.66 0.13
C GLN A 194 -11.80 0.72 1.53
N PRO A 195 -12.07 1.75 2.34
CA PRO A 195 -11.63 1.77 3.73
C PRO A 195 -12.02 0.49 4.48
N GLY A 196 -11.05 -0.13 5.18
CA GLY A 196 -11.21 -1.42 5.85
C GLY A 196 -10.76 -2.63 5.01
N ASP A 197 -10.74 -2.50 3.68
CA ASP A 197 -10.27 -3.54 2.78
C ASP A 197 -8.74 -3.70 2.84
N THR A 198 -8.27 -4.93 2.70
CA THR A 198 -6.85 -5.21 2.44
C THR A 198 -6.74 -5.93 1.09
N ILE A 199 -6.07 -5.31 0.12
CA ILE A 199 -5.75 -5.98 -1.14
C ILE A 199 -4.43 -6.73 -0.99
N VAL A 200 -4.39 -7.96 -1.49
CA VAL A 200 -3.20 -8.80 -1.52
C VAL A 200 -2.95 -9.24 -2.95
N LEU A 201 -1.72 -9.08 -3.41
CA LEU A 201 -1.27 -9.50 -4.74
C LEU A 201 0.25 -9.65 -4.77
N ASP A 202 0.74 -10.49 -5.67
CA ASP A 202 2.17 -10.50 -5.99
C ASP A 202 2.48 -9.31 -6.93
N THR A 203 3.01 -8.23 -6.35
CA THR A 203 3.35 -7.01 -7.08
C THR A 203 4.63 -7.13 -7.90
N ASN A 204 5.41 -8.22 -7.73
CA ASN A 204 6.50 -8.54 -8.65
C ASN A 204 5.99 -9.17 -9.94
N ILE A 205 4.76 -9.72 -9.95
CA ILE A 205 4.16 -10.41 -11.10
C ILE A 205 3.15 -9.50 -11.81
N TRP A 206 2.17 -8.98 -11.09
CA TRP A 206 1.09 -8.15 -11.64
C TRP A 206 1.57 -6.72 -11.88
N TYR A 207 1.48 -6.28 -13.13
CA TYR A 207 1.56 -4.86 -13.42
C TYR A 207 0.35 -4.19 -12.78
N HIS A 208 0.59 -3.13 -12.02
CA HIS A 208 -0.46 -2.46 -11.30
C HIS A 208 -0.31 -0.94 -11.34
N LYS A 209 -1.46 -0.28 -11.35
CA LYS A 209 -1.62 1.18 -11.30
C LYS A 209 -2.70 1.51 -10.28
N THR A 210 -2.56 2.63 -9.59
CA THR A 210 -3.59 3.13 -8.67
C THR A 210 -4.09 4.52 -9.06
N SER A 211 -5.36 4.79 -8.77
CA SER A 211 -5.97 6.13 -8.84
C SER A 211 -6.87 6.34 -7.63
N VAL A 212 -6.79 7.51 -7.00
CA VAL A 212 -7.68 7.85 -5.89
C VAL A 212 -9.02 8.31 -6.47
N VAL A 213 -10.10 7.61 -6.10
CA VAL A 213 -11.45 7.86 -6.62
C VAL A 213 -12.38 8.50 -5.58
N SER A 214 -11.99 8.53 -4.31
CA SER A 214 -12.70 9.26 -3.26
C SER A 214 -12.45 10.77 -3.31
N GLU A 215 -13.38 11.54 -2.74
CA GLU A 215 -13.16 12.97 -2.50
C GLU A 215 -12.17 13.21 -1.35
N ASP A 216 -12.22 12.39 -0.31
CA ASP A 216 -11.31 12.45 0.82
C ASP A 216 -9.89 12.04 0.43
N VAL A 217 -8.91 12.50 1.22
CA VAL A 217 -7.53 12.05 1.12
C VAL A 217 -7.48 10.53 1.33
N SER A 218 -6.86 9.85 0.37
CA SER A 218 -6.58 8.43 0.46
C SER A 218 -5.32 8.19 1.27
N ILE A 219 -5.37 7.24 2.21
CA ILE A 219 -4.23 6.77 3.00
C ILE A 219 -4.23 5.26 2.94
N THR A 220 -3.07 4.70 2.65
CA THR A 220 -2.84 3.25 2.66
C THR A 220 -1.55 2.92 3.36
N ILE A 221 -1.50 1.76 4.00
CA ILE A 221 -0.28 1.17 4.53
C ILE A 221 -0.16 -0.26 4.02
N GLY A 222 1.06 -0.69 3.71
CA GLY A 222 1.30 -2.03 3.18
C GLY A 222 2.70 -2.52 3.51
N SER A 223 2.89 -3.82 3.36
CA SER A 223 4.18 -4.48 3.56
C SER A 223 4.21 -5.80 2.79
N GLU A 224 5.39 -6.42 2.79
CA GLU A 224 5.60 -7.80 2.37
C GLU A 224 5.18 -8.78 3.47
N TYR A 225 4.85 -10.00 3.09
CA TYR A 225 4.53 -11.08 4.03
C TYR A 225 5.07 -12.45 3.63
#